data_AF-L0AMQ8-F1
#
_entry.id   AF-L0AMQ8-F1
#
_cell.length_a   1.000
_cell.length_b   1.000
_cell.length_c   1.000
_cell.angle_alpha   90.00
_cell.angle_beta   90.00
_cell.angle_gamma   90.00
#
_symmetry.space_group_name_H-M   'P 1'
#
loop_
_entity.id
_entity.type
_entity.pdbx_description
1 polymer ?
#
loop_
_entity_poly.entity_id
_entity_poly.type
_entity_poly.pdbx_seq_one_letter_code
_entity_poly.pdbx_strand_id
1 'polypeptide(L)'
;MSNPVRETRRRLREDHGSIVATVDCCADAVAEPWDTARTTNRDALVDEFRSELETAGVLEEFPAVLEDAVDATGYELQAQPIPGPPYVVVTSRGPMLRATIDPGRLVIRFDAFEVVRTDRGASYRRRDGVELVVALE
;
A
#
# COMPACT_ATOMS: atom_id res chain seq x y z
N MET A 1 -9.49 -23.62 -9.55
CA MET A 1 -9.25 -22.85 -8.32
C MET A 1 -8.82 -21.46 -8.74
N SER A 2 -9.58 -20.45 -8.32
CA SER A 2 -9.24 -19.03 -8.48
C SER A 2 -7.86 -18.81 -7.87
N ASN A 3 -6.99 -18.08 -8.58
CA ASN A 3 -5.70 -17.69 -8.02
C ASN A 3 -5.96 -16.41 -7.19
N PRO A 4 -5.89 -16.46 -5.84
CA PRO A 4 -6.31 -15.34 -4.99
C PRO A 4 -5.56 -14.05 -5.34
N VAL A 5 -4.26 -14.17 -5.63
CA VAL A 5 -3.41 -13.06 -6.08
C VAL A 5 -3.95 -12.43 -7.37
N ARG A 6 -4.39 -13.24 -8.34
CA ARG A 6 -4.94 -12.74 -9.61
C ARG A 6 -6.27 -12.04 -9.40
N GLU A 7 -7.18 -12.61 -8.61
CA GLU A 7 -8.52 -12.03 -8.40
C GLU A 7 -8.45 -10.75 -7.57
N THR A 8 -7.64 -10.71 -6.51
CA THR A 8 -7.37 -9.48 -5.76
C THR A 8 -6.78 -8.39 -6.66
N ARG A 9 -5.77 -8.72 -7.48
CA ARG A 9 -5.16 -7.75 -8.40
C ARG A 9 -6.14 -7.25 -9.47
N ARG A 10 -7.07 -8.08 -9.89
CA ARG A 10 -8.14 -7.68 -10.81
C ARG A 10 -9.10 -6.72 -10.12
N ARG A 11 -9.61 -7.09 -8.93
CA ARG A 11 -10.52 -6.26 -8.12
C ARG A 11 -9.94 -4.86 -7.86
N LEU A 12 -8.69 -4.78 -7.39
CA LEU A 12 -8.03 -3.50 -7.10
C LEU A 12 -7.91 -2.58 -8.32
N ARG A 13 -7.73 -3.15 -9.52
CA ARG A 13 -7.59 -2.37 -10.76
C ARG A 13 -8.93 -1.94 -11.35
N GLU A 14 -9.94 -2.80 -11.24
CA GLU A 14 -11.28 -2.54 -11.78
C GLU A 14 -12.05 -1.56 -10.88
N ASP A 15 -12.00 -1.74 -9.56
CA ASP A 15 -12.94 -1.09 -8.64
C ASP A 15 -12.27 -0.06 -7.72
N HIS A 16 -10.95 -0.12 -7.51
CA HIS A 16 -10.22 0.76 -6.57
C HIS A 16 -9.14 1.60 -7.24
N GLY A 17 -9.29 1.91 -8.54
CA GLY A 17 -8.37 2.79 -9.27
C GLY A 17 -8.25 4.19 -8.67
N SER A 18 -9.33 4.72 -8.08
CA SER A 18 -9.32 5.99 -7.36
C SER A 18 -8.40 5.96 -6.15
N ILE A 19 -8.44 4.90 -5.33
CA ILE A 19 -7.55 4.72 -4.18
C ILE A 19 -6.09 4.70 -4.64
N VAL A 20 -5.78 3.96 -5.70
CA VAL A 20 -4.41 3.91 -6.25
C VAL A 20 -3.95 5.30 -6.69
N ALA A 21 -4.80 6.05 -7.38
CA ALA A 21 -4.50 7.42 -7.82
C ALA A 21 -4.32 8.37 -6.64
N THR A 22 -5.12 8.27 -5.58
CA THR A 22 -4.96 9.10 -4.39
C THR A 22 -3.65 8.79 -3.66
N VAL A 23 -3.28 7.51 -3.54
CA VAL A 23 -1.97 7.12 -2.99
C VAL A 23 -0.82 7.69 -3.83
N ASP A 24 -0.98 7.71 -5.16
CA ASP A 24 -0.01 8.29 -6.09
C ASP A 24 0.16 9.81 -5.86
N CYS A 25 -0.95 10.56 -5.80
CA CYS A 25 -0.95 11.98 -5.51
C CYS A 25 -0.31 12.30 -4.15
N CYS A 26 -0.62 11.51 -3.11
CA CYS A 26 -0.02 11.68 -1.79
C CYS A 26 1.51 11.45 -1.84
N ALA A 27 1.96 10.46 -2.62
CA ALA A 27 3.37 10.19 -2.78
C ALA A 27 4.11 11.30 -3.56
N ASP A 28 3.44 11.92 -4.53
CA ASP A 28 3.96 13.09 -5.24
C ASP A 28 4.07 14.31 -4.33
N ALA A 29 3.07 14.58 -3.49
CA ALA A 29 3.11 15.67 -2.52
C ALA A 29 4.29 15.54 -1.54
N VAL A 30 4.54 14.32 -1.04
CA VAL A 30 5.70 14.04 -0.16
C VAL A 30 7.03 14.23 -0.89
N ALA A 31 7.09 13.94 -2.19
CA ALA A 31 8.31 14.02 -2.98
C ALA A 31 8.57 15.40 -3.61
N GLU A 32 7.55 16.26 -3.73
CA GLU A 32 7.64 17.62 -4.27
C GLU A 32 8.80 18.46 -3.70
N PRO A 33 9.05 18.49 -2.37
CA PRO A 33 10.13 19.30 -1.82
C PRO A 33 11.53 18.71 -2.03
N TRP A 34 11.68 17.53 -2.63
CA TRP A 34 12.99 16.90 -2.75
C TRP A 34 13.77 17.44 -3.95
N ASP A 35 14.95 18.03 -3.70
CA ASP A 35 15.86 18.56 -4.74
C ASP A 35 16.30 17.52 -5.78
N THR A 36 16.34 16.26 -5.36
CA THR A 36 16.45 15.09 -6.23
C THR A 36 15.28 14.19 -5.89
N ALA A 37 14.77 13.35 -6.79
CA ALA A 37 13.61 12.47 -6.52
C ALA A 37 13.86 11.37 -5.46
N ARG A 38 14.66 11.67 -4.43
CA ARG A 38 15.14 10.79 -3.37
C ARG A 38 15.29 11.51 -2.04
N THR A 39 15.06 10.77 -0.96
CA THR A 39 15.42 11.14 0.42
C THR A 39 16.20 10.01 1.10
N THR A 40 16.98 10.32 2.13
CA THR A 40 17.62 9.33 3.01
C THR A 40 16.94 9.24 4.38
N ASN A 41 16.02 10.15 4.69
CA ASN A 41 15.32 10.17 5.97
C ASN A 41 14.06 9.28 5.89
N ARG A 42 14.20 8.04 6.38
CA ARG A 42 13.12 7.04 6.39
C ARG A 42 11.92 7.51 7.21
N ASP A 43 12.17 8.01 8.41
CA ASP A 43 11.10 8.23 9.38
C ASP A 43 10.29 9.46 8.99
N ALA A 44 10.94 10.54 8.54
CA ALA A 44 10.25 11.68 7.94
C ALA A 44 9.39 11.27 6.73
N LEU A 45 9.94 10.45 5.82
CA LEU A 45 9.17 9.93 4.67
C LEU A 45 7.90 9.18 5.12
N VAL A 46 8.02 8.29 6.11
CA VAL A 46 6.88 7.48 6.56
C VAL A 46 5.84 8.35 7.28
N ASP A 47 6.29 9.29 8.11
CA ASP A 47 5.42 10.16 8.88
C ASP A 47 4.67 11.15 7.98
N GLU A 48 5.38 11.81 7.04
CA GLU A 48 4.78 12.69 6.04
C GLU A 48 3.79 11.91 5.16
N PHE A 49 4.19 10.75 4.63
CA PHE A 49 3.30 9.98 3.78
C PHE A 49 2.06 9.47 4.51
N ARG A 50 2.21 9.08 5.78
CA ARG A 50 1.06 8.73 6.62
C ARG A 50 0.12 9.92 6.80
N SER A 51 0.67 11.10 7.10
CA SER A 51 -0.11 12.33 7.29
C SER A 51 -0.88 12.72 6.04
N GLU A 52 -0.26 12.62 4.85
CA GLU A 52 -0.93 12.88 3.56
C GLU A 52 -2.07 11.88 3.30
N LEU A 53 -1.84 10.59 3.54
CA LEU A 53 -2.87 9.56 3.37
C LEU A 53 -4.04 9.73 4.35
N GLU A 54 -3.76 10.15 5.58
CA GLU A 54 -4.76 10.46 6.60
C GLU A 54 -5.59 11.69 6.19
N THR A 55 -4.92 12.76 5.75
CA THR A 55 -5.57 13.98 5.26
C THR A 55 -6.44 13.72 4.03
N ALA A 56 -5.99 12.83 3.14
CA ALA A 56 -6.74 12.41 1.97
C ALA A 56 -7.89 11.42 2.29
N GLY A 57 -8.01 10.95 3.54
CA GLY A 57 -9.05 10.01 3.98
C GLY A 57 -8.81 8.55 3.58
N VAL A 58 -7.75 8.25 2.84
CA VAL A 58 -7.48 6.91 2.27
C VAL A 58 -7.20 5.87 3.35
N LEU A 59 -6.60 6.27 4.49
CA LEU A 59 -6.34 5.34 5.58
C LEU A 59 -7.64 4.68 6.11
N GLU A 60 -8.72 5.45 6.18
CA GLU A 60 -10.03 5.00 6.64
C GLU A 60 -10.76 4.13 5.60
N GLU A 61 -10.41 4.27 4.32
CA GLU A 61 -10.98 3.47 3.22
C GLU A 61 -10.28 2.12 3.05
N PHE A 62 -9.01 2.01 3.45
CA PHE A 62 -8.22 0.79 3.27
C PHE A 62 -8.82 -0.50 3.88
N PRO A 63 -9.50 -0.49 5.04
CA PRO A 63 -10.22 -1.66 5.54
C PRO A 63 -11.27 -2.18 4.57
N ALA A 64 -12.10 -1.31 3.99
CA ALA A 64 -13.10 -1.68 3.00
C ALA A 64 -12.47 -2.23 1.71
N VAL A 65 -11.38 -1.61 1.25
CA VAL A 65 -10.59 -2.13 0.11
C VAL A 65 -10.06 -3.54 0.39
N LEU A 66 -9.62 -3.81 1.62
CA LEU A 66 -9.13 -5.13 2.02
C LEU A 66 -10.26 -6.16 2.07
N GLU A 67 -11.44 -5.79 2.57
CA GLU A 67 -12.65 -6.61 2.58
C GLU A 67 -13.05 -6.99 1.15
N ASP A 68 -13.24 -6.01 0.27
CA ASP A 68 -13.62 -6.24 -1.14
C ASP A 68 -12.59 -7.11 -1.88
N ALA A 69 -11.30 -6.90 -1.59
CA ALA A 69 -10.21 -7.68 -2.14
C ALA A 69 -10.23 -9.15 -1.70
N VAL A 70 -10.62 -9.43 -0.46
CA VAL A 70 -10.75 -10.79 0.09
C VAL A 70 -12.01 -11.46 -0.43
N ASP A 71 -13.14 -10.76 -0.46
CA ASP A 71 -14.40 -11.25 -1.01
C ASP A 71 -14.24 -11.69 -2.48
N ALA A 72 -13.46 -10.93 -3.26
CA ALA A 72 -13.14 -11.29 -4.65
C ALA A 72 -12.42 -12.64 -4.81
N THR A 73 -11.74 -13.12 -3.77
CA THR A 73 -11.05 -14.41 -3.76
C THR A 73 -11.96 -15.58 -3.41
N GLY A 74 -13.15 -15.29 -2.85
CA GLY A 74 -14.08 -16.28 -2.32
C GLY A 74 -13.71 -16.81 -0.93
N TYR A 75 -12.78 -16.12 -0.24
CA TYR A 75 -12.43 -16.40 1.15
C TYR A 75 -13.02 -15.36 2.08
N GLU A 76 -12.98 -15.65 3.38
CA GLU A 76 -13.56 -14.80 4.42
C GLU A 76 -12.45 -14.25 5.32
N LEU A 77 -12.66 -13.03 5.80
CA LEU A 77 -11.83 -12.43 6.83
C LEU A 77 -12.14 -13.06 8.19
N GLN A 78 -11.11 -13.36 8.97
CA GLN A 78 -11.28 -13.89 10.33
C GLN A 78 -11.77 -12.83 11.33
N ALA A 79 -11.61 -11.56 11.01
CA ALA A 79 -12.04 -10.43 11.82
C ALA A 79 -12.18 -9.17 10.96
N GLN A 80 -13.01 -8.22 11.40
CA GLN A 80 -13.20 -6.94 10.74
C GLN A 80 -11.89 -6.13 10.78
N PRO A 81 -11.36 -5.68 9.63
CA PRO A 81 -10.17 -4.86 9.59
C PRO A 81 -10.46 -3.45 10.12
N ILE A 82 -9.42 -2.83 10.68
CA ILE A 82 -9.44 -1.45 11.17
C ILE A 82 -8.37 -0.65 10.41
N PRO A 83 -8.45 0.70 10.35
CA PRO A 83 -7.51 1.56 9.63
C PRO A 83 -6.18 1.72 10.38
N GLY A 84 -5.54 0.59 10.67
CA GLY A 84 -4.28 0.53 11.39
C GLY A 84 -3.76 -0.90 11.55
N PRO A 85 -2.64 -1.06 12.26
CA PRO A 85 -2.05 -2.38 12.47
C PRO A 85 -3.03 -3.33 13.19
N PRO A 86 -3.04 -4.63 12.82
CA PRO A 86 -2.13 -5.28 11.88
C PRO A 86 -2.54 -5.17 10.40
N TYR A 87 -3.75 -4.68 10.11
CA TYR A 87 -4.35 -4.71 8.77
C TYR A 87 -3.77 -3.68 7.82
N VAL A 88 -3.59 -2.44 8.29
CA VAL A 88 -3.07 -1.33 7.51
C VAL A 88 -1.76 -0.85 8.13
N VAL A 89 -0.68 -0.82 7.35
CA VAL A 89 0.62 -0.33 7.78
C VAL A 89 1.21 0.56 6.70
N VAL A 90 1.59 1.78 7.05
CA VAL A 90 2.36 2.66 6.16
C VAL A 90 3.84 2.34 6.34
N THR A 91 4.52 2.08 5.23
CA THR A 91 5.96 1.76 5.21
C THR A 91 6.71 2.75 4.33
N SER A 92 8.04 2.68 4.34
CA SER A 92 8.88 3.50 3.47
C SER A 92 8.79 3.13 1.97
N ARG A 93 8.04 2.08 1.61
CA ARG A 93 7.64 1.79 0.22
C ARG A 93 6.23 2.29 -0.10
N GLY A 94 5.40 2.35 0.93
CA GLY A 94 4.01 2.80 0.90
C GLY A 94 3.09 1.92 1.72
N PRO A 95 1.77 2.12 1.56
CA PRO A 95 0.75 1.37 2.29
C PRO A 95 0.82 -0.13 2.02
N MET A 96 0.61 -0.90 3.09
CA MET A 96 0.54 -2.35 3.08
C MET A 96 -0.73 -2.80 3.78
N LEU A 97 -1.56 -3.57 3.08
CA LEU A 97 -2.75 -4.21 3.60
C LEU A 97 -2.48 -5.69 3.84
N ARG A 98 -2.97 -6.23 4.95
CA ARG A 98 -2.75 -7.62 5.33
C ARG A 98 -4.01 -8.26 5.90
N ALA A 99 -4.37 -9.41 5.36
CA ALA A 99 -5.46 -10.24 5.84
C ALA A 99 -4.98 -11.68 6.02
N THR A 100 -5.43 -12.33 7.08
CA THR A 100 -5.32 -13.79 7.22
C THR A 100 -6.56 -14.41 6.57
N ILE A 101 -6.35 -15.30 5.61
CA ILE A 101 -7.39 -16.06 4.89
C ILE A 101 -6.99 -17.54 4.89
N ASP A 102 -7.90 -18.50 4.73
CA ASP A 102 -7.48 -19.89 4.42
C ASP A 102 -7.14 -19.92 2.92
N PRO A 103 -5.87 -20.10 2.47
CA PRO A 103 -4.83 -20.94 3.06
C PRO A 103 -3.59 -20.24 3.64
N GLY A 104 -3.58 -18.91 3.81
CA GLY A 104 -2.41 -18.18 4.27
C GLY A 104 -2.64 -16.70 4.57
N ARG A 105 -1.68 -15.84 4.22
CA ARG A 105 -1.78 -14.40 4.43
C ARG A 105 -1.79 -13.67 3.11
N LEU A 106 -2.91 -12.99 2.81
CA LEU A 106 -2.99 -12.07 1.69
C LEU A 106 -2.29 -10.76 2.07
N VAL A 107 -1.32 -10.35 1.25
CA VAL A 107 -0.57 -9.10 1.42
C VAL A 107 -0.70 -8.28 0.15
N ILE A 108 -1.19 -7.04 0.28
CA ILE A 108 -1.33 -6.07 -0.81
C ILE A 108 -0.41 -4.90 -0.48
N ARG A 109 0.47 -4.52 -1.40
CA ARG A 109 1.36 -3.37 -1.25
C ARG A 109 1.12 -2.38 -2.37
N PHE A 110 1.04 -1.11 -1.98
CA PHE A 110 1.02 0.04 -2.86
C PHE A 110 2.44 0.62 -2.86
N ASP A 111 3.30 0.07 -3.72
CA ASP A 111 4.70 0.49 -3.79
C ASP A 111 4.78 1.82 -4.57
N ALA A 112 4.76 2.94 -3.84
CA ALA A 112 4.92 4.30 -4.35
C ALA A 112 6.39 4.78 -4.29
N PHE A 113 7.17 4.16 -3.41
CA PHE A 113 8.60 4.45 -3.21
C PHE A 113 9.44 3.18 -3.36
N GLU A 114 10.62 3.33 -3.93
CA GLU A 114 11.63 2.29 -4.04
C GLU A 114 12.73 2.50 -3.00
N VAL A 115 13.11 1.42 -2.30
CA VAL A 115 14.24 1.43 -1.38
C VAL A 115 15.50 1.01 -2.11
N VAL A 116 16.42 1.95 -2.34
CA VAL A 116 17.71 1.73 -2.98
C VAL A 116 18.77 1.60 -1.90
N ARG A 117 19.37 0.40 -1.78
CA ARG A 117 20.42 0.12 -0.79
C ARG A 117 21.80 0.15 -1.44
N THR A 118 22.72 0.83 -0.77
CA THR A 118 24.13 0.94 -1.16
C THR A 118 25.02 0.61 0.05
N ASP A 119 26.33 0.56 -0.16
CA ASP A 119 27.34 0.51 0.89
C ASP A 119 27.24 1.69 1.88
N ARG A 120 26.68 2.83 1.43
CA ARG A 120 26.49 4.04 2.22
C ARG A 120 25.16 4.11 2.98
N GLY A 121 24.31 3.08 2.85
CA GLY A 121 23.00 3.01 3.48
C GLY A 121 21.83 2.97 2.49
N ALA A 122 20.63 3.19 3.01
CA ALA A 122 19.39 3.19 2.22
C ALA A 122 19.00 4.61 1.79
N SER A 123 18.53 4.73 0.56
CA SER A 123 17.82 5.90 0.04
C SER A 123 16.46 5.47 -0.49
N TYR A 124 15.50 6.38 -0.46
CA TYR A 124 14.13 6.16 -0.86
C TYR A 124 13.87 7.01 -2.08
N ARG A 125 13.44 6.40 -3.18
CA ARG A 125 13.18 7.07 -4.45
C ARG A 125 11.68 7.06 -4.73
N ARG A 126 11.11 8.21 -5.09
CA ARG A 126 9.74 8.28 -5.61
C ARG A 126 9.69 7.53 -6.96
N ARG A 127 8.70 6.65 -7.12
CA ARG A 127 8.44 5.94 -8.38
C ARG A 127 7.63 6.82 -9.34
N ASP A 128 7.60 6.43 -10.61
CA ASP A 128 6.65 6.99 -11.58
C ASP A 128 5.37 6.14 -11.51
N GLY A 129 4.39 6.58 -10.72
CA GLY A 129 3.19 5.82 -10.39
C GLY A 129 3.28 4.94 -9.13
N VAL A 130 2.21 4.18 -8.87
CA VAL A 130 2.12 3.19 -7.79
C VAL A 130 2.08 1.78 -8.36
N GLU A 131 3.01 0.93 -7.92
CA GLU A 131 3.01 -0.49 -8.27
C GLU A 131 2.17 -1.29 -7.27
N LEU A 132 1.08 -1.91 -7.74
CA LEU A 132 0.29 -2.86 -6.94
C LEU A 132 0.96 -4.24 -6.93
N VAL A 133 1.49 -4.62 -5.76
CA VAL A 133 2.05 -5.95 -5.52
C VAL A 133 1.10 -6.73 -4.62
N VAL A 134 0.66 -7.89 -5.08
CA VAL A 134 -0.21 -8.80 -4.32
C VAL A 134 0.51 -10.13 -4.14
N ALA A 135 0.54 -10.64 -2.92
CA ALA A 135 1.16 -11.90 -2.57
C ALA A 135 0.26 -12.70 -1.62
N LEU A 136 0.41 -14.02 -1.66
CA LEU A 136 -0.16 -14.95 -0.70
C LEU A 136 1.02 -15.67 -0.04
N GLU A 137 1.19 -15.44 1.27
CA GLU A 137 2.26 -16.02 2.10
C GLU A 137 1.78 -17.24 2.90
#